data_AF-A0A453DR99-F1
#
_entry.id   AF-A0A453DR99-F1
#
_cell.length_a   1.000
_cell.length_b   1.000
_cell.length_c   1.000
_cell.angle_alpha   90.00
_cell.angle_beta   90.00
_cell.angle_gamma   90.00
#
_symmetry.space_group_name_H-M   'P 1'
#
loop_
_entity.id
_entity.type
_entity.pdbx_description
1 polymer ?
#
loop_
_entity_poly.entity_id
_entity_poly.type
_entity_poly.pdbx_seq_one_letter_code
_entity_poly.pdbx_strand_id
1 'polypeptide(L)'
;KNSSTLVDKAKESYWGPVDIYVGGAEHSVLHLLYARFWHKVLYDIGVVSTKEPFKCLINQGLILGEVEYTAYRDNEGKWVSADSDSSLSDCIQEKVPADKVCSDPVYSFG
;
A
#
# COMPACT_ATOMS: atom_id res chain seq x y z
N LYS A 1 -15.73 -1.21 -29.30
CA LYS A 1 -17.07 -1.40 -28.66
C LYS A 1 -17.63 -2.74 -29.12
N ASN A 2 -18.13 -3.58 -28.22
CA ASN A 2 -18.92 -4.76 -28.59
C ASN A 2 -20.40 -4.39 -28.45
N SER A 3 -21.21 -4.64 -29.47
CA SER A 3 -22.63 -4.23 -29.52
C SER A 3 -23.61 -5.36 -29.20
N SER A 4 -23.20 -6.62 -29.40
CA SER A 4 -24.09 -7.80 -29.27
C SER A 4 -23.65 -8.82 -28.22
N THR A 5 -22.41 -8.73 -27.73
CA THR A 5 -21.83 -9.71 -26.79
C THR A 5 -21.00 -9.01 -25.71
N LEU A 6 -21.01 -9.60 -24.52
CA LEU A 6 -20.26 -9.10 -23.36
C LEU A 6 -18.74 -9.07 -23.63
N VAL A 7 -18.20 -10.16 -24.15
CA VAL A 7 -16.79 -10.28 -24.55
C VAL A 7 -16.72 -10.91 -25.94
N ASP A 8 -15.86 -10.35 -26.79
CA ASP A 8 -15.63 -10.88 -28.13
C ASP A 8 -14.55 -11.97 -28.04
N LYS A 9 -14.85 -13.17 -28.55
CA LYS A 9 -13.96 -14.34 -28.43
C LYS A 9 -12.62 -14.14 -29.16
N ALA A 10 -12.59 -13.44 -30.30
CA ALA A 10 -11.34 -13.20 -31.01
C ALA A 10 -10.44 -12.24 -30.22
N LYS A 11 -11.03 -11.23 -29.58
CA LYS A 11 -10.29 -10.31 -28.70
C LYS A 11 -9.85 -10.97 -27.40
N GLU A 12 -10.68 -11.82 -26.80
CA GLU A 12 -10.33 -12.58 -25.61
C GLU A 12 -9.13 -13.50 -25.86
N SER A 13 -9.16 -14.24 -26.96
CA SER A 13 -8.05 -15.12 -27.35
C SER A 13 -6.77 -14.37 -27.68
N TYR A 14 -6.87 -13.12 -28.16
CA TYR A 14 -5.69 -12.33 -28.53
C TYR A 14 -5.04 -11.68 -27.29
N TRP A 15 -5.84 -11.15 -26.37
CA TRP A 15 -5.35 -10.41 -25.20
C TRP A 15 -5.22 -11.25 -23.94
N GLY A 16 -5.81 -12.44 -23.90
CA GLY A 16 -5.91 -13.28 -22.71
C GLY A 16 -5.15 -14.60 -22.81
N PRO A 17 -4.85 -15.24 -21.65
CA PRO A 17 -4.97 -14.67 -20.31
C PRO A 17 -3.78 -13.75 -19.98
N VAL A 18 -3.94 -12.87 -18.99
CA VAL A 18 -2.93 -11.88 -18.58
C VAL A 18 -1.64 -12.61 -18.16
N ASP A 19 -0.54 -12.31 -18.83
CA ASP A 19 0.75 -12.98 -18.56
C ASP A 19 1.34 -12.58 -17.21
N ILE A 20 1.27 -11.30 -16.85
CA ILE A 20 1.86 -10.76 -15.61
C ILE A 20 0.92 -9.72 -14.99
N TYR A 21 0.54 -9.92 -13.73
CA TYR A 21 -0.11 -8.90 -12.90
C TYR A 21 0.92 -8.37 -11.88
N VAL A 22 1.10 -7.05 -11.85
CA VAL A 22 2.01 -6.36 -10.90
C VAL A 22 1.19 -5.44 -10.01
N GLY A 23 1.32 -5.57 -8.69
CA GLY A 23 0.62 -4.71 -7.73
C GLY A 23 1.20 -4.75 -6.32
N GLY A 24 0.90 -3.76 -5.49
CA GLY A 24 1.30 -3.72 -4.09
C GLY A 24 0.55 -4.75 -3.24
N ALA A 25 1.21 -5.29 -2.21
CA ALA A 25 0.61 -6.25 -1.30
C ALA A 25 -0.60 -5.66 -0.53
N GLU A 26 -0.64 -4.32 -0.33
CA GLU A 26 -1.71 -3.64 0.41
C GLU A 26 -3.08 -3.75 -0.26
N HIS A 27 -3.15 -3.96 -1.58
CA HIS A 27 -4.39 -4.15 -2.33
C HIS A 27 -4.61 -5.60 -2.82
N SER A 28 -3.67 -6.49 -2.54
CA SER A 28 -3.62 -7.81 -3.17
C SER A 28 -4.68 -8.77 -2.63
N VAL A 29 -5.04 -8.72 -1.34
CA VAL A 29 -5.92 -9.77 -0.77
C VAL A 29 -7.35 -9.69 -1.30
N LEU A 30 -7.97 -8.51 -1.26
CA LEU A 30 -9.39 -8.35 -1.59
C LEU A 30 -9.62 -8.24 -3.12
N HIS A 31 -8.77 -7.49 -3.82
CA HIS A 31 -8.90 -7.30 -5.28
C HIS A 31 -8.62 -8.59 -6.05
N LEU A 32 -7.55 -9.33 -5.71
CA LEU A 32 -7.24 -10.59 -6.40
C LEU A 32 -8.33 -11.64 -6.15
N LEU A 33 -8.96 -11.62 -4.98
CA LEU A 33 -10.09 -12.50 -4.69
C LEU A 33 -11.29 -12.17 -5.60
N TYR A 34 -11.65 -10.89 -5.75
CA TYR A 34 -12.74 -10.50 -6.66
C TYR A 34 -12.43 -10.81 -8.12
N ALA A 35 -11.21 -10.54 -8.59
CA ALA A 35 -10.80 -10.85 -9.94
C ALA A 35 -10.94 -12.35 -10.24
N ARG A 36 -10.46 -13.22 -9.33
CA ARG A 36 -10.59 -14.68 -9.48
C ARG A 36 -12.03 -15.15 -9.40
N PHE A 37 -12.82 -14.61 -8.48
CA PHE A 37 -14.23 -14.96 -8.32
C PHE A 37 -15.02 -14.68 -9.61
N TRP A 38 -14.95 -13.44 -10.10
CA TRP A 38 -15.67 -13.06 -11.32
C TRP A 38 -15.16 -13.78 -12.55
N HIS A 39 -13.84 -14.05 -12.65
CA HIS A 39 -13.30 -14.84 -13.76
C HIS A 39 -13.86 -16.25 -13.80
N LYS A 40 -14.05 -16.89 -12.64
CA LYS A 40 -14.70 -18.21 -12.56
C LYS A 40 -16.18 -18.14 -12.96
N VAL A 41 -16.92 -17.14 -12.50
CA VAL A 41 -18.31 -16.92 -12.95
C VAL A 41 -18.38 -16.77 -14.46
N LEU A 42 -17.48 -15.98 -15.06
CA LEU A 42 -17.40 -15.77 -16.52
C LEU A 42 -16.99 -17.04 -17.27
N TYR A 43 -16.13 -17.87 -16.67
CA TYR A 43 -15.74 -19.16 -17.23
C TYR A 43 -16.92 -20.14 -17.24
N ASP A 44 -17.68 -20.20 -16.14
CA ASP A 44 -18.81 -21.11 -15.99
C ASP A 44 -19.96 -20.78 -16.98
N ILE A 45 -20.18 -19.50 -17.29
CA ILE A 45 -21.15 -19.08 -18.32
C ILE A 45 -20.58 -19.11 -19.76
N GLY A 46 -19.33 -19.58 -19.94
CA GLY A 46 -18.70 -19.77 -21.25
C GLY A 46 -18.25 -18.49 -21.95
N VAL A 47 -18.07 -17.38 -21.20
CA VAL A 47 -17.66 -16.07 -21.74
C VAL A 47 -16.14 -15.98 -21.92
N VAL A 48 -15.37 -16.64 -21.06
CA VAL A 48 -13.90 -16.71 -21.14
C VAL A 48 -13.42 -18.16 -21.28
N SER A 49 -12.28 -18.36 -21.92
CA SER A 49 -11.74 -19.69 -22.26
C SER A 49 -10.85 -20.30 -21.16
N THR A 50 -10.43 -19.50 -20.18
CA THR A 50 -9.39 -19.84 -19.20
C THR A 50 -9.94 -19.87 -17.78
N LYS A 51 -9.43 -20.79 -16.94
CA LYS A 51 -9.94 -21.00 -15.56
C LYS A 51 -9.44 -19.99 -14.51
N GLU A 52 -8.33 -19.31 -14.80
CA GLU A 52 -7.71 -18.33 -13.92
C GLU A 52 -7.30 -17.09 -14.76
N PRO A 53 -7.45 -15.88 -14.22
CA PRO A 53 -7.24 -14.63 -14.95
C PRO A 53 -5.77 -14.27 -15.18
N PHE A 54 -4.86 -14.71 -14.30
CA PHE A 54 -3.45 -14.31 -14.30
C PHE A 54 -2.54 -15.54 -14.35
N LYS A 55 -1.54 -15.53 -15.25
CA LYS A 55 -0.50 -16.58 -15.32
C LYS A 55 0.58 -16.40 -14.26
N CYS A 56 0.97 -15.14 -13.98
CA CYS A 56 1.98 -14.77 -13.00
C CYS A 56 1.54 -13.56 -12.19
N LEU A 57 1.80 -13.58 -10.87
CA LEU A 57 1.53 -12.50 -9.92
C LEU A 57 2.86 -12.05 -9.30
N ILE A 58 3.18 -10.77 -9.44
CA ILE A 58 4.37 -10.15 -8.84
C ILE A 58 3.92 -9.05 -7.89
N ASN A 59 4.20 -9.22 -6.61
CA ASN A 59 3.88 -8.21 -5.60
C ASN A 59 5.06 -7.23 -5.48
N GLN A 60 4.82 -5.96 -5.78
CA GLN A 60 5.83 -4.92 -5.56
C GLN A 60 6.01 -4.72 -4.05
N GLY A 61 7.26 -4.65 -3.58
CA GLY A 61 7.58 -4.29 -2.21
C GLY A 61 7.28 -2.82 -1.89
N LEU A 62 7.16 -2.49 -0.60
CA LEU A 62 7.01 -1.11 -0.16
C LEU A 62 8.32 -0.34 -0.38
N ILE A 63 8.24 0.83 -1.01
CA ILE A 63 9.35 1.79 -1.05
C ILE A 63 9.27 2.61 0.24
N LEU A 64 10.18 2.35 1.18
CA LEU A 64 10.27 3.11 2.42
C LEU A 64 11.13 4.37 2.19
N GLY A 65 10.61 5.53 2.61
CA GLY A 65 11.40 6.76 2.73
C GLY A 65 12.23 6.77 4.01
N GLU A 66 13.16 7.73 4.10
CA GLU A 66 13.88 7.97 5.36
C GLU A 66 12.91 8.41 6.45
N VAL A 67 13.08 7.87 7.66
CA VAL A 67 12.28 8.29 8.82
C VAL A 67 12.85 9.59 9.35
N GLU A 68 12.06 10.66 9.30
CA GLU A 68 12.42 11.94 9.91
C GLU A 68 11.77 12.07 11.30
N TYR A 69 12.59 12.32 12.32
CA TYR A 69 12.12 12.63 13.66
C TYR A 69 12.17 14.13 13.87
N THR A 70 11.06 14.72 14.31
CA THR A 70 10.98 16.14 14.66
C THR A 70 10.62 16.30 16.12
N ALA A 71 11.33 17.18 16.82
CA ALA A 71 11.02 17.55 18.20
C ALA A 71 10.85 19.07 18.29
N TYR A 72 10.12 19.50 19.32
CA TYR A 72 9.88 20.91 19.60
C TYR A 72 10.67 21.34 20.83
N ARG A 73 11.26 22.53 20.73
CA ARG A 73 11.89 23.24 21.85
C ARG A 73 11.15 24.52 22.14
N ASP A 74 10.96 24.82 23.42
CA ASP A 74 10.47 26.12 23.86
C ASP A 74 11.56 27.21 23.64
N ASN A 75 11.18 28.48 23.75
CA ASN A 75 12.09 29.62 23.69
C ASN A 75 13.22 29.56 24.74
N GLU A 76 13.04 28.80 25.81
CA GLU A 76 14.04 28.53 26.86
C GLU A 76 14.97 27.35 26.54
N GLY A 77 14.80 26.70 25.39
CA GLY A 77 15.64 25.57 24.92
C GLY A 77 15.30 24.21 25.56
N LYS A 78 14.19 24.12 26.31
CA LYS A 78 13.71 22.87 26.93
C LYS A 78 12.87 22.06 25.94
N TRP A 79 12.99 20.73 25.98
CA TRP A 79 12.17 19.82 25.18
C TRP A 79 10.71 19.86 25.62
N VAL A 80 9.80 20.00 24.65
CA VAL A 80 8.35 20.07 24.87
C VAL A 80 7.72 18.74 24.47
N SER A 81 6.79 18.24 25.31
CA SER A 81 6.03 17.03 25.02
C SER A 81 4.99 17.32 23.93
N ALA A 82 4.72 16.35 23.06
CA ALA A 82 3.66 16.49 22.06
C ALA A 82 2.27 16.65 22.68
N ASP A 83 2.08 16.14 23.91
CA ASP A 83 0.80 16.18 24.63
C ASP A 83 0.62 17.44 25.50
N SER A 84 1.65 18.30 25.62
CA SER A 84 1.50 19.53 26.41
C SER A 84 0.77 20.60 25.60
N ASP A 85 -0.38 21.03 26.13
CA ASP A 85 -1.31 22.02 25.58
C ASP A 85 -0.77 23.47 25.66
N SER A 86 0.50 23.67 25.28
CA SER A 86 1.14 24.99 25.18
C SER A 86 0.86 25.59 23.82
N SER A 87 0.39 26.84 23.78
CA SER A 87 0.21 27.61 22.54
C SER A 87 1.42 27.45 21.62
N LEU A 88 1.23 26.79 20.48
CA LEU A 88 2.26 26.43 19.48
C LEU A 88 2.98 27.63 18.85
N SER A 89 2.66 28.87 19.27
CA SER A 89 3.23 30.11 18.76
C SER A 89 4.70 30.32 19.15
N ASP A 90 5.18 29.66 20.21
CA ASP A 90 6.51 29.94 20.81
C ASP A 90 7.50 28.77 20.72
N CYS A 91 7.21 27.75 19.92
CA CYS A 91 8.04 26.55 19.82
C CYS A 91 8.85 26.51 18.51
N ILE A 92 10.14 26.14 18.61
CA ILE A 92 11.04 25.92 17.47
C ILE A 92 11.07 24.43 17.14
N GLN A 93 10.76 24.08 15.89
CA GLN A 93 10.85 22.71 15.39
C GLN A 93 12.28 22.39 14.93
N GLU A 94 12.85 21.27 15.39
CA GLU A 94 14.18 20.80 15.00
C GLU A 94 14.13 19.34 14.52
N LYS A 95 14.91 19.02 13.47
CA LYS A 95 15.12 17.64 13.00
C LYS A 95 16.10 16.93 13.93
N VAL A 96 15.65 15.84 14.54
CA VAL A 96 16.43 15.09 15.54
C VAL A 96 17.03 13.83 14.89
N PRO A 97 18.33 13.55 15.10
CA PRO A 97 18.95 12.29 14.72
C PRO A 97 18.33 11.09 15.47
N ALA A 98 18.13 9.95 14.79
CA ALA A 98 17.47 8.78 15.34
C ALA A 98 18.15 8.21 16.61
N ASP A 99 19.48 8.33 16.70
CA ASP A 99 20.28 7.93 17.86
C ASP A 99 19.93 8.69 19.15
N LYS A 100 19.41 9.92 19.02
CA LYS A 100 19.00 10.75 20.16
C LYS A 100 17.54 10.53 20.58
N VAL A 101 16.76 9.81 19.79
CA VAL A 101 15.36 9.49 20.10
C VAL A 101 15.28 8.23 20.98
N CYS A 102 16.14 7.23 20.70
CA CYS A 102 16.14 5.95 21.41
C CYS A 102 17.17 5.85 22.55
N SER A 103 17.90 6.92 22.88
CA SER A 103 18.90 6.90 23.95
C SER A 103 18.32 6.93 25.37
N ASP A 104 17.00 7.09 25.54
CA ASP A 104 16.36 6.97 26.85
C ASP A 104 16.06 5.50 27.18
N PRO A 105 16.73 4.90 28.19
CA PRO A 105 16.61 3.47 28.52
C PRO A 105 15.28 3.09 29.22
N VAL A 106 14.27 3.97 29.19
CA VAL A 106 13.03 3.80 29.96
C VAL A 106 12.07 2.78 29.31
N TYR A 107 12.27 2.44 28.04
CA TYR A 107 11.45 1.46 27.31
C TYR A 107 12.29 0.33 26.69
N SER A 108 13.08 -0.36 27.52
CA SER A 108 13.60 -1.68 27.17
C SER A 108 12.63 -2.74 27.73
N PHE A 109 11.63 -3.14 26.95
CA PHE A 109 10.79 -4.29 27.31
C PHE A 109 11.61 -5.58 27.17
N GLY A 110 11.82 -6.25 28.31
CA GLY A 110 12.20 -7.67 28.37
C GLY A 110 10.98 -8.58 28.23
#